data_AF-A0A251ZAI1-F1
#
_entry.id   AF-A0A251ZAI1-F1
#
_cell.length_a   1.000
_cell.length_b   1.000
_cell.length_c   1.000
_cell.angle_alpha   90.00
_cell.angle_beta   90.00
_cell.angle_gamma   90.00
#
_symmetry.space_group_name_H-M   'P 1'
#
loop_
_entity.id
_entity.type
_entity.pdbx_description
1 polymer ?
#
loop_
_entity_poly.entity_id
_entity_poly.type
_entity_poly.pdbx_seq_one_letter_code
_entity_poly.pdbx_strand_id
1 'polypeptide(L)'
;MFGNANSNTYSSEAGDDLMCASAGSDTFSFGKGDSLLNAFDRFTDLEISAEQIDGLIANSSVSNFGSVRSLKIGDLGQMLNNRGFGANLTVSYSLGSGNDTRTFLALNNNRAGFQANNDTVIEITGYSGSLSDLQII
;
A
#
# COMPACT_ATOMS: atom_id res chain seq x y z
N MET A 1 -10.09 5.75 -10.55
CA MET A 1 -10.24 4.61 -11.48
C MET A 1 -11.34 3.70 -10.98
N PHE A 2 -12.24 3.25 -11.87
CA PHE A 2 -13.33 2.33 -11.52
C PHE A 2 -13.24 1.12 -12.44
N GLY A 3 -13.26 -0.08 -11.88
CA GLY A 3 -13.23 -1.28 -12.71
C GLY A 3 -14.60 -1.77 -13.17
N ASN A 4 -14.64 -2.97 -13.75
CA ASN A 4 -15.84 -3.66 -14.19
C ASN A 4 -15.82 -5.13 -13.75
N ALA A 5 -16.88 -5.89 -14.06
CA ALA A 5 -17.08 -7.29 -13.63
C ALA A 5 -15.99 -8.32 -14.08
N ASN A 6 -15.02 -7.91 -14.90
CA ASN A 6 -13.99 -8.79 -15.44
C ASN A 6 -12.66 -8.60 -14.70
N SER A 7 -11.79 -9.60 -14.73
CA SER A 7 -10.40 -9.44 -14.30
C SER A 7 -9.66 -8.43 -15.17
N ASN A 8 -9.20 -7.34 -14.56
CA ASN A 8 -8.50 -6.27 -15.22
C ASN A 8 -7.14 -6.00 -14.58
N THR A 9 -6.23 -5.48 -15.39
CA THR A 9 -4.97 -4.93 -14.92
C THR A 9 -5.03 -3.43 -15.07
N TYR A 10 -4.75 -2.74 -13.98
CA TYR A 10 -4.76 -1.30 -13.90
C TYR A 10 -3.39 -0.79 -13.48
N SER A 11 -2.82 0.15 -14.21
CA SER A 11 -1.63 0.86 -13.77
C SER A 11 -2.03 2.10 -13.00
N SER A 12 -1.47 2.28 -11.80
CA SER A 12 -1.45 3.60 -11.17
C SER A 12 -0.61 4.54 -12.03
N GLU A 13 -1.00 5.81 -12.11
CA GLU A 13 -0.13 6.86 -12.62
C GLU A 13 0.42 7.67 -11.44
N ALA A 14 1.34 8.59 -11.70
CA ALA A 14 1.78 9.52 -10.65
C ALA A 14 0.63 10.43 -10.22
N GLY A 15 0.30 10.46 -8.94
CA GLY A 15 -0.81 11.27 -8.46
C GLY A 15 -1.36 10.82 -7.12
N ASP A 16 -2.46 11.46 -6.71
CA ASP A 16 -3.28 10.99 -5.60
C ASP A 16 -4.57 10.42 -6.21
N ASP A 17 -4.50 9.18 -6.71
CA ASP A 17 -5.61 8.53 -7.37
C ASP A 17 -6.53 7.82 -6.37
N LEU A 18 -7.83 7.95 -6.61
CA LEU A 18 -8.85 7.16 -5.93
C LEU A 18 -9.17 5.93 -6.78
N MET A 19 -8.90 4.74 -6.25
CA MET A 19 -9.09 3.45 -6.88
C MET A 19 -10.25 2.71 -6.23
N CYS A 20 -11.11 2.14 -7.06
CA CYS A 20 -12.22 1.30 -6.63
C CYS A 20 -12.03 -0.08 -7.25
N ALA A 21 -11.88 -1.08 -6.38
CA ALA A 21 -11.82 -2.48 -6.74
C ALA A 21 -13.25 -2.92 -7.06
N SER A 22 -13.54 -3.05 -8.35
CA SER A 22 -14.84 -3.53 -8.80
C SER A 22 -14.97 -5.04 -8.62
N ALA A 23 -16.14 -5.61 -8.92
CA ALA A 23 -16.29 -7.06 -8.97
C ALA A 23 -15.31 -7.68 -9.99
N GLY A 24 -14.44 -8.59 -9.59
CA GLY A 24 -13.44 -9.20 -10.49
C GLY A 24 -12.15 -9.50 -9.73
N SER A 25 -11.30 -10.39 -10.25
CA SER A 25 -9.95 -10.54 -9.69
C SER A 25 -9.02 -9.59 -10.45
N ASP A 26 -8.85 -8.40 -9.89
CA ASP A 26 -8.12 -7.30 -10.50
C ASP A 26 -6.67 -7.24 -10.00
N THR A 27 -5.78 -6.72 -10.84
CA THR A 27 -4.38 -6.45 -10.51
C THR A 27 -4.10 -4.95 -10.62
N PHE A 28 -3.64 -4.34 -9.54
CA PHE A 28 -3.26 -2.93 -9.50
C PHE A 28 -1.73 -2.78 -9.49
N SER A 29 -1.17 -2.32 -10.60
CA SER A 29 0.26 -2.16 -10.84
C SER A 29 0.73 -0.78 -10.40
N PHE A 30 1.72 -0.77 -9.49
CA PHE A 30 2.38 0.43 -9.00
C PHE A 30 3.84 0.50 -9.46
N GLY A 31 4.09 1.37 -10.42
CA GLY A 31 5.40 1.70 -10.92
C GLY A 31 6.17 2.64 -9.98
N LYS A 32 7.39 2.97 -10.43
CA LYS A 32 8.31 3.76 -9.63
C LYS A 32 7.90 5.23 -9.61
N GLY A 33 7.48 5.70 -8.45
CA GLY A 33 7.10 7.09 -8.23
C GLY A 33 5.62 7.37 -8.45
N ASP A 34 4.80 6.34 -8.65
CA ASP A 34 3.37 6.50 -8.90
C ASP A 34 2.64 6.89 -7.61
N SER A 35 2.90 6.15 -6.52
CA SER A 35 2.28 6.34 -5.20
C SER A 35 3.31 6.77 -4.15
N LEU A 36 3.62 8.06 -4.07
CA LEU A 36 4.61 8.60 -3.13
C LEU A 36 3.95 9.16 -1.86
N LEU A 37 4.73 9.39 -0.81
CA LEU A 37 4.19 9.90 0.47
C LEU A 37 3.37 11.20 0.33
N ASN A 38 3.73 12.06 -0.62
CA ASN A 38 3.08 13.35 -0.85
C ASN A 38 1.91 13.29 -1.85
N ALA A 39 1.75 12.17 -2.54
CA ALA A 39 0.72 11.91 -3.55
C ALA A 39 0.59 10.38 -3.62
N PHE A 40 -0.10 9.81 -2.64
CA PHE A 40 -0.31 8.37 -2.54
C PHE A 40 -1.73 8.05 -3.02
N ASP A 41 -1.87 6.86 -3.56
CA ASP A 41 -3.13 6.35 -4.06
C ASP A 41 -3.92 5.70 -2.95
N ARG A 42 -5.23 5.63 -3.17
CA ARG A 42 -6.19 5.24 -2.15
C ARG A 42 -7.23 4.28 -2.73
N PHE A 43 -7.39 3.14 -2.08
CA PHE A 43 -8.50 2.23 -2.35
C PHE A 43 -9.72 2.58 -1.51
N THR A 44 -10.91 2.48 -2.11
CA THR A 44 -12.18 2.61 -1.38
C THR A 44 -12.73 1.29 -0.84
N ASP A 45 -12.35 0.16 -1.46
CA ASP A 45 -13.04 -1.12 -1.31
C ASP A 45 -12.17 -2.33 -1.70
N LEU A 46 -10.86 -2.27 -1.44
CA LEU A 46 -9.95 -3.40 -1.71
C LEU A 46 -10.41 -4.69 -0.98
N GLU A 47 -10.67 -5.75 -1.72
CA GLU A 47 -10.97 -7.11 -1.28
C GLU A 47 -9.74 -8.01 -1.44
N ILE A 48 -9.03 -8.22 -0.33
CA ILE A 48 -7.73 -8.92 -0.33
C ILE A 48 -7.81 -10.35 -0.90
N SER A 49 -8.95 -11.01 -0.78
CA SER A 49 -9.16 -12.36 -1.33
C SER A 49 -9.34 -12.40 -2.85
N ALA A 50 -9.62 -11.26 -3.48
CA ALA A 50 -9.94 -11.17 -4.90
C ALA A 50 -8.88 -10.40 -5.68
N GLU A 51 -8.36 -9.29 -5.15
CA GLU A 51 -7.41 -8.45 -5.87
C GLU A 51 -5.95 -8.65 -5.47
N GLN A 52 -5.09 -8.26 -6.39
CA GLN A 52 -3.63 -8.33 -6.27
C GLN A 52 -3.02 -6.95 -6.46
N ILE A 53 -1.90 -6.71 -5.79
CA ILE A 53 -1.08 -5.52 -6.03
C ILE A 53 0.17 -5.99 -6.77
N ASP A 54 0.41 -5.46 -7.96
CA ASP A 54 1.67 -5.63 -8.68
C ASP A 54 2.59 -4.47 -8.26
N GLY A 55 3.61 -4.81 -7.48
CA GLY A 55 4.53 -3.83 -6.91
C GLY A 55 5.85 -3.82 -7.68
N LEU A 56 6.70 -2.83 -7.39
CA LEU A 56 8.08 -2.85 -7.91
C LEU A 56 8.85 -4.13 -7.56
N ILE A 57 8.47 -4.77 -6.45
CA ILE A 57 9.09 -6.00 -5.95
C ILE A 57 8.01 -6.89 -5.37
N ALA A 58 7.89 -8.10 -5.92
CA ALA A 58 7.03 -9.15 -5.41
C ALA A 58 7.35 -9.46 -3.94
N ASN A 59 6.32 -9.52 -3.10
CA ASN A 59 6.44 -9.90 -1.70
C ASN A 59 5.19 -10.63 -1.23
N SER A 60 5.34 -11.87 -0.78
CA SER A 60 4.23 -12.70 -0.34
C SER A 60 3.87 -12.53 1.14
N SER A 61 4.40 -11.53 1.83
CA SER A 61 4.16 -11.33 3.27
C SER A 61 4.08 -9.86 3.65
N VAL A 62 2.92 -9.47 4.20
CA VAL A 62 2.71 -8.13 4.77
C VAL A 62 2.79 -8.21 6.28
N SER A 63 3.80 -7.53 6.86
CA SER A 63 3.94 -7.44 8.31
C SER A 63 3.26 -6.20 8.86
N ASN A 64 2.49 -6.33 9.95
CA ASN A 64 1.88 -5.18 10.62
C ASN A 64 2.87 -4.54 11.59
N PHE A 65 3.17 -3.26 11.38
CA PHE A 65 4.12 -2.51 12.20
C PHE A 65 3.46 -1.71 13.33
N GLY A 66 2.13 -1.69 13.40
CA GLY A 66 1.34 -0.96 14.39
C GLY A 66 0.87 0.40 13.89
N SER A 67 0.86 1.40 14.76
CA SER A 67 0.34 2.74 14.46
C SER A 67 1.44 3.81 14.40
N VAL A 68 1.30 4.73 13.45
CA VAL A 68 2.14 5.93 13.32
C VAL A 68 1.43 7.16 13.86
N ARG A 69 2.22 8.16 14.27
CA ARG A 69 1.68 9.43 14.79
C ARG A 69 1.22 10.38 13.69
N SER A 70 1.93 10.39 12.56
CA SER A 70 1.58 11.17 11.38
C SER A 70 2.26 10.60 10.13
N LEU A 71 1.81 11.03 8.95
CA LEU A 71 2.48 10.73 7.67
C LEU A 71 3.68 11.64 7.39
N LYS A 72 4.28 12.25 8.42
CA LYS A 72 5.54 12.99 8.25
C LYS A 72 6.69 12.01 8.19
N ILE A 73 7.67 12.30 7.33
CA ILE A 73 8.85 11.45 7.12
C ILE A 73 9.58 11.10 8.43
N GLY A 74 9.60 12.00 9.41
CA GLY A 74 10.21 11.76 10.72
C GLY A 74 9.48 10.73 11.57
N ASP A 75 8.14 10.75 11.56
CA ASP A 75 7.33 9.78 12.32
C ASP A 75 7.31 8.42 11.63
N LEU A 76 7.17 8.39 10.29
CA LEU A 76 7.30 7.18 9.50
C LEU A 76 8.70 6.56 9.67
N GLY A 77 9.75 7.38 9.58
CA GLY A 77 11.13 6.91 9.71
C GLY A 77 11.50 6.36 11.08
N GLN A 78 10.76 6.69 12.15
CA GLN A 78 10.95 6.05 13.46
C GLN A 78 10.45 4.60 13.46
N MET A 79 9.31 4.34 12.83
CA MET A 79 8.70 3.02 12.76
C MET A 79 9.29 2.19 11.62
N LEU A 80 9.31 2.74 10.42
CA LEU A 80 9.84 2.17 9.18
C LEU A 80 11.35 2.43 9.05
N ASN A 81 12.09 2.23 10.14
CA ASN A 81 13.54 2.42 10.16
C ASN A 81 14.28 1.23 9.53
N ASN A 82 15.58 1.41 9.25
CA ASN A 82 16.41 0.39 8.61
C ASN A 82 16.67 -0.89 9.43
N ARG A 83 16.22 -0.96 10.70
CA ARG A 83 16.33 -2.19 11.51
C ARG A 83 15.13 -3.11 11.31
N GLY A 84 13.94 -2.55 11.15
CA GLY A 84 12.69 -3.30 10.99
C GLY A 84 12.20 -3.35 9.54
N PHE A 85 12.29 -2.23 8.82
CA PHE A 85 11.85 -2.11 7.43
C PHE A 85 13.03 -2.38 6.49
N GLY A 86 13.37 -3.66 6.36
CA GLY A 86 14.39 -4.14 5.43
C GLY A 86 14.08 -3.83 3.96
N ALA A 87 15.08 -3.98 3.10
CA ALA A 87 14.89 -3.87 1.66
C ALA A 87 13.85 -4.89 1.16
N ASN A 88 13.06 -4.50 0.16
CA ASN A 88 12.06 -5.32 -0.53
C ASN A 88 10.93 -5.82 0.38
N LEU A 89 10.72 -5.18 1.54
CA LEU A 89 9.65 -5.54 2.46
C LEU A 89 8.37 -4.74 2.19
N THR A 90 7.24 -5.41 2.36
CA THR A 90 5.93 -4.77 2.43
C THR A 90 5.42 -4.82 3.86
N VAL A 91 4.94 -3.69 4.35
CA VAL A 91 4.39 -3.58 5.71
C VAL A 91 3.09 -2.83 5.71
N SER A 92 2.23 -3.14 6.67
CA SER A 92 1.04 -2.36 6.97
C SER A 92 1.21 -1.56 8.25
N TYR A 93 0.60 -0.39 8.29
CA TYR A 93 0.52 0.43 9.49
C TYR A 93 -0.78 1.24 9.51
N SER A 94 -1.18 1.68 10.70
CA SER A 94 -2.36 2.51 10.88
C SER A 94 -2.05 3.93 11.32
N LEU A 95 -2.93 4.86 11.00
CA LEU A 95 -2.90 6.24 11.46
C LEU A 95 -4.25 6.61 12.04
N GLY A 96 -4.25 7.36 13.14
CA GLY A 96 -5.48 7.81 13.80
C GLY A 96 -6.00 6.80 14.81
N SER A 97 -7.26 6.94 15.18
CA SER A 97 -7.88 6.14 16.24
C SER A 97 -9.39 6.05 16.05
N GLY A 98 -10.00 4.95 16.52
CA GLY A 98 -11.45 4.76 16.43
C GLY A 98 -11.91 4.71 14.97
N ASN A 99 -13.00 5.42 14.66
CA ASN A 99 -13.59 5.45 13.32
C ASN A 99 -12.74 6.23 12.30
N ASP A 100 -11.79 7.04 12.76
CA ASP A 100 -10.88 7.80 11.90
C ASP A 100 -9.57 7.03 11.62
N THR A 101 -9.54 5.73 11.95
CA THR A 101 -8.37 4.89 11.70
C THR A 101 -8.23 4.64 10.20
N ARG A 102 -7.09 5.05 9.66
CA ARG A 102 -6.68 4.80 8.28
C ARG A 102 -5.63 3.70 8.25
N THR A 103 -5.68 2.84 7.23
CA THR A 103 -4.72 1.74 7.06
C THR A 103 -3.91 1.97 5.79
N PHE A 104 -2.60 1.79 5.90
CA PHE A 104 -1.65 2.02 4.81
C PHE A 104 -0.78 0.80 4.58
N LEU A 105 -0.30 0.67 3.35
CA LEU A 105 0.81 -0.17 2.95
C LEU A 105 2.02 0.71 2.63
N ALA A 106 3.20 0.26 3.02
CA ALA A 106 4.47 0.75 2.49
C ALA A 106 5.23 -0.41 1.84
N LEU A 107 5.59 -0.24 0.56
CA LEU A 107 6.38 -1.21 -0.20
C LEU A 107 7.78 -0.63 -0.36
N ASN A 108 8.76 -1.28 0.28
CA ASN A 108 10.14 -0.84 0.21
C ASN A 108 10.79 -1.29 -1.09
N ASN A 109 11.68 -0.45 -1.61
CA ASN A 109 12.58 -0.85 -2.69
C ASN A 109 13.81 -1.61 -2.13
N ASN A 110 14.87 -1.68 -2.95
CA ASN A 110 16.12 -2.37 -2.62
C ASN A 110 17.00 -1.74 -1.53
N ARG A 111 16.52 -0.75 -0.78
CA ARG A 111 17.26 -0.08 0.30
C ARG A 111 16.45 -0.09 1.60
N ALA A 112 17.07 -0.53 2.69
CA ALA A 112 16.40 -0.59 3.99
C ALA A 112 16.07 0.79 4.56
N GLY A 113 14.92 0.88 5.22
CA GLY A 113 14.36 2.09 5.82
C GLY A 113 13.58 2.94 4.82
N PHE A 114 12.54 3.61 5.31
CA PHE A 114 11.59 4.31 4.47
C PHE A 114 12.19 5.50 3.71
N GLN A 115 11.79 5.63 2.45
CA GLN A 115 12.22 6.65 1.49
C GLN A 115 11.00 7.29 0.82
N ALA A 116 10.62 8.48 1.29
CA ALA A 116 9.42 9.18 0.81
C ALA A 116 9.34 9.41 -0.70
N ASN A 117 10.48 9.42 -1.41
CA ASN A 117 10.55 9.68 -2.85
C ASN A 117 10.72 8.41 -3.70
N ASN A 118 10.83 7.23 -3.06
CA ASN A 118 11.16 6.00 -3.77
C ASN A 118 10.31 4.80 -3.35
N ASP A 119 9.75 4.82 -2.14
CA ASP A 119 8.94 3.73 -1.62
C ASP A 119 7.47 4.04 -1.88
N THR A 120 6.73 3.01 -2.26
CA THR A 120 5.31 3.14 -2.56
C THR A 120 4.54 3.22 -1.25
N VAL A 121 3.64 4.20 -1.14
CA VAL A 121 2.68 4.33 -0.04
C VAL A 121 1.29 4.21 -0.64
N ILE A 122 0.45 3.34 -0.09
CA ILE A 122 -0.92 3.12 -0.57
C ILE A 122 -1.84 3.16 0.64
N GLU A 123 -2.94 3.91 0.56
CA GLU A 123 -4.01 3.79 1.54
C GLU A 123 -5.00 2.70 1.13
N ILE A 124 -5.32 1.82 2.06
CA ILE A 124 -6.27 0.73 1.88
C ILE A 124 -7.39 0.78 2.92
N THR A 125 -7.69 1.95 3.46
CA THR A 125 -8.71 2.13 4.49
C THR A 125 -10.06 1.57 4.00
N GLY A 126 -10.67 0.70 4.81
CA GLY A 126 -11.94 0.06 4.44
C GLY A 126 -11.80 -1.25 3.67
N TYR A 127 -10.57 -1.77 3.49
CA TYR A 127 -10.35 -3.08 2.87
C TYR A 127 -11.13 -4.20 3.58
N SER A 128 -11.41 -5.27 2.84
CA SER A 128 -12.00 -6.52 3.34
C SER A 128 -11.04 -7.70 3.15
N GLY A 129 -11.23 -8.76 3.93
CA GLY A 129 -10.31 -9.90 3.97
C GLY A 129 -9.16 -9.74 4.98
N SER A 130 -8.10 -10.53 4.81
CA SER A 130 -6.97 -10.61 5.73
C SER A 130 -5.68 -10.15 5.06
N LEU A 131 -4.98 -9.17 5.64
CA LEU A 131 -3.68 -8.68 5.10
C LEU A 131 -2.60 -9.76 5.00
N SER A 132 -2.74 -10.86 5.73
CA SER A 132 -1.84 -12.01 5.59
C SER A 132 -2.02 -12.76 4.27
N ASP A 133 -3.18 -12.59 3.61
CA ASP A 133 -3.49 -13.21 2.32
C ASP A 133 -3.22 -12.27 1.14
N LEU A 134 -2.83 -11.02 1.40
CA LEU A 134 -2.55 -10.04 0.35
C LEU A 134 -1.36 -10.46 -0.50
N GLN A 135 -1.60 -10.52 -1.80
CA GLN A 135 -0.57 -10.88 -2.78
C GLN A 135 0.06 -9.60 -3.35
N ILE A 136 1.35 -9.43 -3.09
CA ILE A 136 2.20 -8.50 -3.85
C ILE A 136 2.98 -9.33 -4.86
N ILE A 137 2.65 -9.18 -6.14
CA ILE A 137 3.26 -9.92 -7.24
C ILE A 137 4.35 -9.12 -7.96
#